data_AF-A0A3N5IXG5-F1
#
_entry.id   AF-A0A3N5IXG5-F1
#
_cell.length_a   1.000
_cell.length_b   1.000
_cell.length_c   1.000
_cell.angle_alpha   90.00
_cell.angle_beta   90.00
_cell.angle_gamma   90.00
#
_symmetry.space_group_name_H-M   'P 1'
#
loop_
_entity.id
_entity.type
_entity.pdbx_description
1 polymer ?
#
loop_
_entity_poly.entity_id
_entity_poly.type
_entity_poly.pdbx_seq_one_letter_code
_entity_poly.pdbx_strand_id
1 'polypeptide(L)'
;MQVSVENTGGLQRRLTVQVPGQEIRDRIESKLKELSKQVRIKGFRPGRVPMSVVRQRYGRQVQLDIVNETMQRSLQQAIRDEALR
;
A
#
# COMPACT_ATOMS: atom_id res chain seq x y z
N MET A 1 -6.03 -12.43 2.29
CA MET A 1 -5.79 -11.69 3.54
C MET A 1 -6.08 -12.65 4.68
N GLN A 2 -5.17 -12.80 5.63
CA GLN A 2 -5.37 -13.66 6.80
C GLN A 2 -5.24 -12.79 8.05
N VAL A 3 -6.18 -12.91 8.97
CA VAL A 3 -6.22 -12.15 10.22
C VAL A 3 -6.21 -13.15 11.37
N SER A 4 -5.31 -12.97 12.32
CA SER A 4 -5.25 -13.74 13.56
C SER A 4 -5.38 -12.79 14.75
N VAL A 5 -6.27 -13.10 15.68
CA VAL A 5 -6.49 -12.32 16.90
C VAL A 5 -5.98 -13.11 18.11
N GLU A 6 -5.07 -12.52 18.86
CA GLU A 6 -4.55 -13.05 20.13
C GLU A 6 -5.03 -12.15 21.29
N ASN A 7 -5.67 -12.75 22.30
CA ASN A 7 -6.03 -12.05 23.53
C ASN A 7 -4.81 -12.03 24.47
N THR A 8 -4.24 -10.84 24.71
CA THR A 8 -3.06 -10.68 25.59
C THR A 8 -3.43 -10.44 27.05
N GLY A 9 -4.69 -10.63 27.42
CA GLY A 9 -5.21 -10.43 28.78
C GLY A 9 -5.74 -9.01 29.02
N GLY A 10 -6.74 -8.90 29.89
CA GLY A 10 -7.43 -7.63 30.17
C GLY A 10 -8.18 -7.10 28.95
N LEU A 11 -7.96 -5.82 28.61
CA LEU A 11 -8.57 -5.12 27.47
C LEU A 11 -7.68 -5.10 26.21
N GLN A 12 -6.53 -5.79 26.23
CA GLN A 12 -5.57 -5.77 25.13
C GLN A 12 -5.78 -6.94 24.17
N ARG A 13 -5.80 -6.61 22.87
CA ARG A 13 -5.85 -7.59 21.78
C ARG A 13 -4.68 -7.33 20.84
N ARG A 14 -3.98 -8.38 20.45
CA ARG A 14 -2.96 -8.36 19.41
C ARG A 14 -3.56 -8.90 18.13
N LEU A 15 -3.43 -8.15 17.05
CA LEU A 15 -4.01 -8.49 15.76
C LEU A 15 -2.90 -8.61 14.72
N THR A 16 -2.74 -9.81 14.17
CA THR A 16 -1.72 -10.15 13.17
C THR A 16 -2.41 -10.25 11.82
N VAL A 17 -2.08 -9.34 10.89
CA VAL A 17 -2.65 -9.33 9.54
C VAL A 17 -1.60 -9.69 8.51
N GLN A 18 -1.87 -10.71 7.71
CA GLN A 18 -1.07 -11.07 6.55
C GLN A 18 -1.76 -10.59 5.28
N VAL A 19 -1.06 -9.73 4.54
CA VAL A 19 -1.50 -9.20 3.25
C VAL A 19 -0.70 -9.87 2.12
N PRO A 20 -1.36 -10.41 1.07
CA PRO A 20 -0.66 -10.97 -0.07
C PRO A 20 0.22 -9.92 -0.76
N GLY A 21 1.50 -10.25 -0.99
CA GLY A 21 2.42 -9.35 -1.67
C GLY A 21 2.02 -9.04 -3.12
N GLN A 22 1.22 -9.90 -3.76
CA GLN A 22 0.72 -9.65 -5.11
C GLN A 22 -0.18 -8.41 -5.17
N GLU A 23 -1.10 -8.26 -4.22
CA GLU A 23 -2.01 -7.11 -4.17
C GLU A 23 -1.23 -5.79 -4.01
N ILE A 24 -0.17 -5.81 -3.20
CA ILE A 24 0.71 -4.65 -3.01
C ILE A 24 1.43 -4.30 -4.32
N ARG A 25 1.96 -5.30 -5.04
CA ARG A 25 2.64 -5.10 -6.32
C ARG A 25 1.70 -4.48 -7.36
N ASP A 26 0.49 -5.00 -7.47
CA ASP A 26 -0.50 -4.52 -8.45
C ASP A 26 -0.93 -3.07 -8.15
N ARG A 27 -1.09 -2.72 -6.87
CA ARG A 27 -1.36 -1.35 -6.41
C ARG A 27 -0.19 -0.41 -6.72
N ILE A 28 1.05 -0.84 -6.49
CA ILE A 28 2.24 -0.05 -6.79
C ILE A 28 2.34 0.22 -8.30
N GLU A 29 2.16 -0.80 -9.15
CA GLU A 29 2.19 -0.60 -10.60
C GLU A 29 1.09 0.35 -11.09
N SER A 30 -0.12 0.19 -10.57
CA SER A 30 -1.25 1.07 -10.89
C SER A 30 -0.92 2.53 -10.52
N LYS A 31 -0.39 2.75 -9.31
CA LYS A 31 -0.05 4.09 -8.84
C LYS A 31 1.11 4.72 -9.63
N LEU A 32 2.13 3.93 -9.99
CA LEU A 32 3.22 4.40 -10.84
C LEU A 32 2.74 4.76 -12.25
N LYS A 33 1.76 4.02 -12.79
CA LYS A 33 1.16 4.29 -14.10
C LYS A 33 0.29 5.56 -14.10
N GLU A 34 -0.37 5.88 -12.98
CA GLU A 34 -1.05 7.16 -12.80
C GLU A 34 -0.06 8.31 -12.71
N LEU A 35 0.98 8.14 -11.88
CA LEU A 35 2.02 9.14 -11.70
C LEU A 35 2.74 9.45 -13.01
N SER A 36 3.06 8.45 -13.83
CA SER A 36 3.76 8.66 -15.10
C SER A 36 3.02 9.59 -16.07
N LYS A 37 1.69 9.68 -15.97
CA LYS A 37 0.84 10.60 -16.75
C LYS A 37 0.89 12.04 -16.24
N GLN A 38 1.13 12.22 -14.93
CA GLN A 38 1.04 13.52 -14.26
C GLN A 38 2.39 14.19 -14.03
N VAL A 39 3.45 13.39 -13.82
CA VAL A 39 4.76 13.91 -13.42
C VAL A 39 5.44 14.68 -14.55
N ARG A 40 6.10 15.78 -14.15
CA ARG A 40 6.99 16.56 -15.00
C ARG A 40 8.43 16.27 -14.61
N ILE A 41 9.13 15.50 -15.44
CA ILE A 41 10.55 15.19 -15.26
C ILE A 41 11.36 15.97 -16.31
N LYS A 42 12.38 16.71 -15.86
CA LYS A 42 13.30 17.42 -16.76
C LYS A 42 13.87 16.42 -17.80
N GLY A 43 13.80 16.79 -19.07
CA GLY A 43 14.23 15.93 -20.19
C GLY A 43 13.12 15.10 -20.85
N PHE A 44 11.93 15.01 -20.26
CA PHE A 44 10.80 14.27 -20.83
C PHE A 44 9.58 15.17 -21.03
N ARG A 45 8.85 14.93 -22.13
CA ARG A 45 7.55 15.56 -22.33
C ARG A 45 6.58 15.07 -21.24
N PRO A 46 5.83 15.98 -20.57
CA PRO A 46 4.87 15.59 -19.55
C PRO A 46 3.94 14.47 -20.02
N GLY A 47 3.76 13.44 -19.20
CA GLY A 47 2.96 12.26 -19.51
C GLY A 47 3.59 11.23 -20.45
N ARG A 48 4.81 11.46 -20.95
CA ARG A 48 5.58 10.53 -21.80
C ARG A 48 6.93 10.17 -21.18
N VAL A 49 6.92 9.90 -19.88
CA VAL A 49 8.10 9.45 -19.13
C VAL A 49 8.11 7.91 -19.11
N PRO A 50 9.23 7.25 -19.45
CA PRO A 50 9.36 5.80 -19.31
C PRO A 50 9.15 5.32 -17.88
N MET A 51 8.46 4.19 -17.71
CA MET A 51 8.17 3.61 -16.39
C MET A 51 9.44 3.31 -15.58
N SER A 52 10.55 2.95 -16.23
CA SER A 52 11.84 2.71 -15.56
C SER A 52 12.33 3.95 -14.81
N VAL A 53 12.23 5.13 -15.42
CA VAL A 53 12.65 6.41 -14.82
C VAL A 53 11.71 6.81 -13.67
N VAL A 54 10.41 6.62 -13.86
CA VAL A 54 9.41 6.89 -12.82
C VAL A 54 9.62 5.96 -11.62
N ARG A 55 9.86 4.67 -11.86
CA ARG A 55 10.15 3.68 -10.82
C ARG A 55 11.43 4.01 -10.06
N GLN A 56 12.49 4.42 -10.76
CA GLN A 56 13.74 4.81 -10.11
C GLN A 56 13.56 6.03 -9.19
N ARG A 57 12.76 7.02 -9.61
CA ARG A 57 12.61 8.27 -8.87
C ARG A 57 11.54 8.24 -7.78
N TYR A 58 10.42 7.57 -8.04
CA TYR A 58 9.22 7.57 -7.18
C TYR A 58 8.88 6.19 -6.61
N GLY A 59 9.55 5.12 -7.04
CA GLY A 59 9.20 3.75 -6.65
C GLY A 59 9.22 3.52 -5.13
N ARG A 60 10.28 3.99 -4.45
CA ARG A 60 10.38 3.85 -2.99
C ARG A 60 9.28 4.62 -2.25
N GLN A 61 8.98 5.84 -2.70
CA GLN A 61 7.96 6.66 -2.07
C GLN A 61 6.58 6.03 -2.23
N VAL A 62 6.22 5.64 -3.45
CA VAL A 62 4.95 4.96 -3.75
C VAL A 62 4.82 3.66 -2.97
N GLN A 63 5.90 2.89 -2.84
CA GLN A 63 5.86 1.66 -2.05
C GLN A 63 5.54 1.93 -0.58
N LEU A 64 6.17 2.93 0.04
CA LEU A 64 5.88 3.30 1.43
C LEU A 64 4.43 3.78 1.59
N ASP A 65 3.95 4.62 0.67
CA ASP A 65 2.58 5.13 0.70
C ASP A 65 1.56 4.00 0.60
N ILE A 66 1.75 3.07 -0.35
CA ILE A 66 0.85 1.91 -0.53
C ILE A 66 0.90 0.98 0.68
N VAL A 67 2.07 0.74 1.28
CA VAL A 67 2.17 -0.08 2.50
C VAL A 67 1.40 0.57 3.66
N ASN A 68 1.59 1.87 3.88
CA ASN A 68 0.87 2.60 4.94
C ASN A 68 -0.64 2.58 4.71
N GLU A 69 -1.09 2.84 3.48
CA GLU A 69 -2.50 2.81 3.14
C GLU A 69 -3.09 1.41 3.31
N THR A 70 -2.36 0.38 2.90
CA THR A 70 -2.79 -1.02 3.03
C THR A 70 -2.88 -1.43 4.49
N MET A 71 -1.92 -1.01 5.33
CA MET A 71 -1.94 -1.25 6.78
C MET A 71 -3.15 -0.61 7.45
N GLN A 72 -3.45 0.66 7.13
CA GLN A 72 -4.62 1.35 7.70
C GLN A 72 -5.92 0.69 7.26
N ARG A 73 -6.05 0.37 5.97
CA ARG A 73 -7.23 -0.32 5.44
C ARG A 73 -7.41 -1.70 6.06
N SER A 74 -6.31 -2.46 6.19
CA SER A 74 -6.36 -3.83 6.71
C SER A 74 -6.69 -3.87 8.20
N LEU A 75 -6.17 -2.92 8.99
CA LEU A 75 -6.53 -2.74 10.38
C LEU A 75 -8.02 -2.40 10.54
N GLN A 76 -8.52 -1.42 9.80
CA GLN A 76 -9.95 -1.06 9.86
C GLN A 76 -10.85 -2.22 9.45
N GLN A 77 -10.44 -2.99 8.43
CA GLN A 77 -11.18 -4.15 7.98
C GLN A 77 -11.20 -5.24 9.05
N ALA A 78 -10.05 -5.56 9.64
CA ALA A 78 -9.96 -6.57 10.70
C ALA A 78 -10.77 -6.19 11.96
N ILE A 79 -10.76 -4.90 12.35
CA ILE A 79 -11.60 -4.41 13.46
C ILE A 79 -13.09 -4.60 13.17
N ARG A 80 -13.52 -4.32 11.93
CA ARG A 80 -14.92 -4.51 11.50
C ARG A 80 -15.31 -5.98 11.49
N ASP A 81 -14.46 -6.82 10.90
CA ASP A 81 -14.75 -8.25 10.70
C ASP A 81 -14.82 -9.00 12.04
N GLU A 82 -13.98 -8.62 13.00
CA GLU A 82 -13.95 -9.21 14.35
C GLU A 82 -14.87 -8.48 15.36
N ALA A 83 -15.67 -7.51 14.87
CA ALA A 83 -16.58 -6.68 15.67
C ALA A 83 -15.93 -6.11 16.96
N LEU A 84 -14.63 -5.80 16.90
CA LEU A 84 -13.86 -5.30 18.03
C LEU A 84 -14.17 -3.82 18.23
N ARG A 85 -15.23 -3.53 18.99
CA ARG A 85 -15.63 -2.17 19.34
C ARG A 85 -15.72 -1.99 20.85
#